data_AF-S3ZE02-F1
#
_entry.id   AF-S3ZE02-F1
#
_cell.length_a   1.000
_cell.length_b   1.000
_cell.length_c   1.000
_cell.angle_alpha   90.00
_cell.angle_beta   90.00
_cell.angle_gamma   90.00
#
_symmetry.space_group_name_H-M   'P 1'
#
loop_
_entity.id
_entity.type
_entity.pdbx_description
1 polymer ?
#
loop_
_entity_poly.entity_id
_entity_poly.type
_entity_poly.pdbx_seq_one_letter_code
_entity_poly.pdbx_strand_id
1 'polypeptide(L)'
;MPHNLDPDQLPEVKVDSNAGWLQQALTAAQRRGLWEHPGMSVFAVVELTSKSFTGHADGEEKEPQVKLRITVAEVAQDHDQAAQVAEVMRAMMRRRKMNGTLDELGPGTRDVEAAVAEALTHHPTEVEFEAHTARTRRGSRIEQHG
;
A
#
# COMPACT_ATOMS: atom_id res chain seq x y z
N MET A 1 10.62 19.55 14.20
CA MET A 1 11.78 19.12 15.00
C MET A 1 11.80 17.60 14.98
N PRO A 2 12.91 16.93 14.61
CA PRO A 2 13.02 15.48 14.71
C PRO A 2 12.92 15.04 16.17
N HIS A 3 12.32 13.87 16.43
CA HIS A 3 12.27 13.26 17.75
C HIS A 3 13.58 12.52 18.02
N ASN A 4 14.12 12.66 19.23
CA ASN A 4 15.35 11.98 19.63
C ASN A 4 14.99 10.68 20.35
N LEU A 5 15.54 9.58 19.89
CA LEU A 5 15.42 8.25 20.50
C LEU A 5 16.84 7.75 20.76
N ASP A 6 17.03 6.97 21.83
CA ASP A 6 18.30 6.27 22.04
C ASP A 6 18.64 5.44 20.79
N PRO A 7 19.88 5.52 20.25
CA PRO A 7 20.30 4.75 19.07
C PRO A 7 20.04 3.24 19.17
N ASP A 8 20.07 2.68 20.38
CA ASP A 8 19.90 1.24 20.59
C ASP A 8 18.42 0.84 20.79
N GLN A 9 17.50 1.81 20.84
CA GLN A 9 16.07 1.56 21.02
C GLN A 9 15.32 1.63 19.68
N LEU A 10 14.38 0.71 19.45
CA LEU A 10 13.50 0.71 18.28
C LEU A 10 12.05 0.98 18.69
N PRO A 11 11.33 1.87 17.98
CA PRO A 11 9.92 2.09 18.28
C PRO A 11 9.07 0.91 17.80
N GLU A 12 8.07 0.56 18.59
CA GLU A 12 6.97 -0.29 18.15
C GLU A 12 6.20 0.41 17.03
N VAL A 13 5.98 -0.29 15.92
CA VAL A 13 5.27 0.25 14.76
C VAL A 13 3.83 -0.27 14.76
N LYS A 14 2.87 0.65 14.81
CA LYS A 14 1.42 0.33 14.74
C LYS A 14 0.79 0.97 13.52
N VAL A 15 -0.19 0.30 12.92
CA VAL A 15 -1.04 0.91 11.90
C VAL A 15 -2.25 1.55 12.59
N ASP A 16 -2.50 2.82 12.26
CA ASP A 16 -3.68 3.55 12.70
C ASP A 16 -4.95 2.97 12.07
N SER A 17 -6.01 2.82 12.87
CA SER A 17 -7.28 2.23 12.44
C SER A 17 -8.13 3.16 11.57
N ASN A 18 -7.70 4.41 11.36
CA ASN A 18 -8.42 5.38 10.54
C ASN A 18 -8.22 5.14 9.02
N ALA A 19 -8.96 4.15 8.48
CA ALA A 19 -8.90 3.75 7.08
C ALA A 19 -10.29 3.65 6.41
N GLY A 20 -11.31 4.37 6.90
CA GLY A 20 -12.68 4.30 6.36
C GLY A 20 -12.81 4.71 4.89
N TRP A 21 -11.85 5.49 4.37
CA TRP A 21 -11.77 5.89 2.96
C TRP A 21 -11.27 4.76 2.04
N LEU A 22 -10.63 3.71 2.58
CA LEU A 22 -10.09 2.58 1.80
C LEU A 22 -11.17 1.86 0.98
N GLN A 23 -12.42 1.94 1.41
CA GLN A 23 -13.56 1.42 0.65
C GLN A 23 -13.72 2.01 -0.75
N GLN A 24 -13.12 3.18 -1.02
CA GLN A 24 -13.14 3.85 -2.33
C GLN A 24 -12.12 3.24 -3.30
N ALA A 25 -11.05 2.63 -2.80
CA ALA A 25 -10.05 1.93 -3.61
C ALA A 25 -10.49 0.50 -3.98
N LEU A 26 -11.56 0.00 -3.35
CA LEU A 26 -12.09 -1.35 -3.55
C LEU A 26 -13.26 -1.35 -4.53
N THR A 27 -13.35 -2.39 -5.37
CA THR A 27 -14.57 -2.65 -6.14
C THR A 27 -15.71 -3.12 -5.23
N ALA A 28 -16.95 -2.97 -5.69
CA ALA A 28 -18.12 -3.50 -4.98
C ALA A 28 -18.03 -5.02 -4.77
N ALA A 29 -17.53 -5.74 -5.77
CA ALA A 29 -17.35 -7.20 -5.71
C ALA A 29 -16.32 -7.58 -4.63
N GLN A 30 -15.21 -6.86 -4.53
CA GLN A 30 -14.20 -7.10 -3.49
C GLN A 30 -14.74 -6.82 -2.09
N ARG A 31 -15.44 -5.70 -1.90
CA ARG A 31 -16.06 -5.38 -0.60
C ARG A 31 -17.02 -6.46 -0.14
N ARG A 32 -17.84 -6.97 -1.07
CA ARG A 32 -18.77 -8.05 -0.82
C ARG A 32 -18.04 -9.36 -0.52
N GLY A 33 -17.06 -9.73 -1.34
CA GLY A 33 -16.29 -10.97 -1.17
C GLY A 33 -15.55 -11.02 0.16
N LEU A 34 -14.95 -9.90 0.61
CA LEU A 34 -14.30 -9.80 1.92
C LEU A 34 -15.26 -10.04 3.09
N TRP A 35 -16.55 -9.71 2.91
CA TRP A 35 -17.58 -9.97 3.92
C TRP A 35 -18.12 -11.41 3.83
N GLU A 36 -18.37 -11.92 2.62
CA GLU A 36 -18.96 -13.24 2.38
C GLU A 36 -17.97 -14.40 2.60
N HIS A 37 -16.67 -14.15 2.41
CA HIS A 37 -15.63 -15.17 2.45
C HIS A 37 -14.53 -14.80 3.46
N PRO A 38 -14.70 -15.09 4.76
CA PRO A 38 -13.65 -14.93 5.75
C PRO A 38 -12.37 -15.65 5.34
N GLY A 39 -11.24 -14.95 5.38
CA GLY A 39 -9.94 -15.45 4.87
C GLY A 39 -9.64 -15.06 3.42
N MET A 40 -10.61 -14.51 2.68
CA MET A 40 -10.33 -13.85 1.40
C MET A 40 -9.35 -12.70 1.62
N SER A 41 -8.41 -12.55 0.68
CA SER A 41 -7.43 -11.47 0.67
C SER A 41 -7.54 -10.68 -0.62
N VAL A 42 -7.24 -9.39 -0.53
CA VAL A 42 -7.02 -8.51 -1.68
C VAL A 42 -5.60 -7.96 -1.60
N PHE A 43 -4.99 -7.70 -2.75
CA PHE A 43 -3.64 -7.13 -2.81
C PHE A 43 -3.72 -5.63 -3.05
N ALA A 44 -2.91 -4.85 -2.34
CA ALA A 44 -2.87 -3.40 -2.47
C ALA A 44 -1.44 -2.88 -2.39
N VAL A 45 -1.20 -1.74 -3.04
CA VAL A 45 -0.01 -0.91 -2.87
C VAL A 45 -0.41 0.27 -1.98
N VAL A 46 0.35 0.52 -0.92
CA VAL A 46 0.03 1.54 0.08
C VAL A 46 1.21 2.43 0.39
N GLU A 47 0.94 3.71 0.63
CA GLU A 47 1.88 4.63 1.27
C GLU A 47 1.59 4.69 2.78
N LEU A 48 2.60 4.45 3.61
CA LEU A 48 2.52 4.54 5.07
C LEU A 48 3.20 5.83 5.55
N THR A 49 2.42 6.77 6.08
CA THR A 49 2.95 8.02 6.65
C THR A 49 2.88 8.00 8.16
N SER A 50 3.96 8.39 8.84
CA SER A 50 3.94 8.64 10.30
C SER A 50 2.99 9.80 10.64
N LYS A 51 2.00 9.56 11.50
CA LYS A 51 1.01 10.59 11.89
C LYS A 51 1.04 10.97 13.35
N SER A 52 1.41 10.04 14.22
CA SER A 52 1.59 10.33 15.64
C SER A 52 2.75 9.51 16.18
N PHE A 53 3.61 10.18 16.94
CA PHE A 53 4.61 9.56 17.78
C PHE A 53 4.15 9.70 19.24
N THR A 54 4.42 8.69 20.06
CA THR A 54 4.39 8.84 21.52
C THR A 54 5.83 8.67 22.00
N GLY A 55 6.52 9.80 22.19
CA GLY A 55 7.80 9.87 22.91
C GLY A 55 7.53 10.18 24.38
N HIS A 56 8.33 9.63 25.29
CA HIS A 56 8.04 9.69 26.72
C HIS A 56 8.23 11.10 27.29
N ALA A 57 7.41 11.43 28.29
CA ALA A 57 7.80 12.36 29.34
C ALA A 57 8.60 11.59 30.40
N ASP A 58 9.53 12.25 31.11
CA ASP A 58 10.34 11.60 32.15
C ASP A 58 9.44 10.89 33.19
N GLY A 59 9.54 9.55 33.29
CA GLY A 59 8.89 8.73 34.31
C GLY A 59 7.76 7.78 33.87
N GLU A 60 7.39 7.71 32.58
CA GLU A 60 6.46 6.66 32.08
C GLU A 60 7.21 5.45 31.51
N GLU A 61 6.99 4.25 32.09
CA GLU A 61 7.36 2.95 31.49
C GLU A 61 6.42 2.57 30.34
N LYS A 62 6.51 3.27 29.20
CA LYS A 62 5.93 2.79 27.95
C LYS A 62 7.06 2.61 26.96
N GLU A 63 6.99 1.59 26.10
CA GLU A 63 7.89 1.49 24.96
C GLU A 63 7.56 2.60 23.94
N PRO A 64 8.54 3.16 23.22
CA PRO A 64 8.32 4.16 22.19
C PRO A 64 7.46 3.57 21.08
N GLN A 65 6.48 4.34 20.60
CA GLN A 65 5.58 3.87 19.53
C GLN A 65 5.45 4.91 18.43
N VAL A 66 5.40 4.43 17.20
CA VAL A 66 5.04 5.21 16.02
C VAL A 66 3.77 4.63 15.40
N LYS A 67 2.78 5.49 15.18
CA LYS A 67 1.58 5.12 14.42
C LYS A 67 1.71 5.58 12.99
N LEU A 68 1.68 4.61 12.08
CA LEU A 68 1.61 4.80 10.64
C LEU A 68 0.16 4.87 10.19
N ARG A 69 -0.16 5.81 9.32
CA ARG A 69 -1.45 5.87 8.63
C ARG A 69 -1.23 5.54 7.17
N ILE A 70 -2.12 4.73 6.61
CA ILE A 70 -2.24 4.59 5.16
C ILE A 70 -2.76 5.94 4.64
N THR A 71 -1.99 6.61 3.78
CA THR A 71 -2.37 7.91 3.18
C THR A 71 -2.79 7.78 1.74
N VAL A 72 -2.24 6.79 1.04
CA VAL A 72 -2.56 6.42 -0.34
C VAL A 72 -2.70 4.91 -0.39
N ALA A 73 -3.70 4.43 -1.12
CA ALA A 73 -3.90 3.01 -1.34
C ALA A 73 -4.53 2.79 -2.72
N GLU A 74 -3.93 1.89 -3.48
CA GLU A 74 -4.51 1.35 -4.71
C GLU A 74 -4.60 -0.16 -4.58
N VAL A 75 -5.79 -0.70 -4.81
CA VAL A 75 -6.08 -2.13 -4.70
C VAL A 75 -6.07 -2.72 -6.10
N ALA A 76 -5.48 -3.90 -6.27
CA ALA A 76 -5.55 -4.66 -7.51
C ALA A 76 -7.02 -4.89 -7.89
N GLN A 77 -7.44 -4.45 -9.07
CA GLN A 77 -8.84 -4.49 -9.52
C GLN A 77 -9.23 -5.85 -10.12
N ASP A 78 -8.26 -6.62 -10.61
CA ASP A 78 -8.43 -7.91 -11.24
C ASP A 78 -7.33 -8.92 -10.85
N HIS A 79 -7.43 -10.14 -11.38
CA HIS A 79 -6.50 -11.23 -11.08
C HIS A 79 -5.09 -10.99 -11.61
N ASP A 80 -4.94 -10.31 -12.75
CA ASP A 80 -3.64 -10.05 -13.36
C ASP A 80 -2.89 -9.02 -12.52
N GLN A 81 -3.54 -7.91 -12.16
CA GLN A 81 -2.99 -6.93 -11.22
C GLN A 81 -2.64 -7.56 -9.87
N ALA A 82 -3.50 -8.44 -9.35
CA ALA A 82 -3.24 -9.12 -8.08
C ALA A 82 -2.01 -10.04 -8.17
N ALA A 83 -1.84 -10.76 -9.29
CA ALA A 83 -0.67 -11.58 -9.54
C ALA A 83 0.62 -10.75 -9.62
N GLN A 84 0.55 -9.57 -10.23
CA GLN A 84 1.67 -8.63 -10.34
C GLN A 84 2.11 -8.12 -8.95
N VAL A 85 1.17 -7.63 -8.14
CA VAL A 85 1.47 -7.15 -6.79
C VAL A 85 2.01 -8.29 -5.92
N ALA A 86 1.44 -9.50 -6.04
CA ALA A 86 1.93 -10.67 -5.33
C ALA A 86 3.38 -11.02 -5.71
N GLU A 87 3.78 -10.88 -6.97
CA GLU A 87 5.15 -11.16 -7.39
C GLU A 87 6.14 -10.09 -6.91
N VAL A 88 5.77 -8.81 -6.95
CA VAL A 88 6.57 -7.73 -6.32
C VAL A 88 6.79 -8.03 -4.84
N MET A 89 5.74 -8.45 -4.12
CA MET A 89 5.84 -8.83 -2.71
C MET A 89 6.82 -9.99 -2.51
N ARG A 90 6.74 -11.05 -3.32
CA ARG A 90 7.68 -12.18 -3.28
C ARG A 90 9.12 -11.72 -3.56
N ALA A 91 9.33 -10.77 -4.45
CA ALA A 91 10.65 -10.18 -4.72
C ALA A 91 11.28 -9.58 -3.47
N MET A 92 10.53 -8.69 -2.83
CA MET A 92 10.97 -7.98 -1.63
C MET A 92 11.29 -8.97 -0.51
N MET A 93 10.48 -10.02 -0.40
CA MET A 93 10.70 -11.09 0.55
C MET A 93 11.97 -11.89 0.29
N ARG A 94 12.23 -12.28 -0.97
CA ARG A 94 13.48 -12.98 -1.32
C ARG A 94 14.69 -12.11 -1.04
N ARG A 95 14.63 -10.81 -1.32
CA ARG A 95 15.70 -9.86 -0.95
C ARG A 95 15.93 -9.82 0.56
N ARG A 96 14.88 -9.76 1.38
CA ARG A 96 15.01 -9.83 2.84
C ARG A 96 15.59 -11.16 3.31
N LYS A 97 15.15 -12.28 2.72
CA LYS A 97 15.69 -13.62 3.00
C LYS A 97 17.19 -13.70 2.67
N MET A 98 17.60 -13.17 1.51
CA MET A 98 19.02 -13.10 1.13
C MET A 98 19.84 -12.23 2.08
N ASN A 99 19.24 -11.16 2.60
CA ASN A 99 19.87 -10.26 3.57
C ASN A 99 19.81 -10.78 5.02
N GLY A 100 19.21 -11.95 5.27
CA GLY A 100 19.02 -12.48 6.62
C GLY A 100 18.07 -11.68 7.50
N THR A 101 17.19 -10.86 6.91
CA THR A 101 16.26 -9.96 7.64
C THR A 101 14.80 -10.41 7.58
N LEU A 102 14.54 -11.66 7.20
CA LEU A 102 13.19 -12.22 7.12
C LEU A 102 12.98 -13.27 8.23
N ASP A 103 12.11 -12.94 9.19
CA ASP A 103 11.64 -13.86 10.22
C ASP A 103 10.51 -14.73 9.64
N GLU A 104 10.89 -15.75 8.87
CA GLU A 104 10.12 -16.93 8.40
C GLU A 104 8.58 -16.82 8.26
N LEU A 105 8.07 -15.88 7.47
CA LEU A 105 6.69 -15.91 6.98
C LEU A 105 6.58 -15.38 5.55
N GLY A 106 6.36 -16.27 4.57
CA GLY A 106 5.56 -15.91 3.38
C GLY A 106 5.73 -16.76 2.11
N PRO A 107 5.23 -16.29 0.95
CA PRO A 107 4.68 -17.17 -0.07
C PRO A 107 5.64 -17.48 -1.24
N GLY A 108 6.58 -18.42 -1.05
CA GLY A 108 7.26 -19.18 -2.12
C GLY A 108 8.05 -18.41 -3.20
N THR A 109 8.67 -19.12 -4.16
CA THR A 109 9.63 -18.57 -5.15
C THR A 109 9.14 -18.63 -6.62
N ARG A 110 9.23 -17.51 -7.37
CA ARG A 110 9.22 -17.37 -8.86
C ARG A 110 10.08 -16.16 -9.28
N ASP A 111 10.51 -16.06 -10.54
CA ASP A 111 11.42 -14.99 -11.02
C ASP A 111 10.68 -13.65 -11.25
N VAL A 112 11.23 -12.53 -10.77
CA VAL A 112 10.52 -11.25 -10.56
C VAL A 112 10.75 -10.23 -11.65
N GLU A 113 11.99 -10.08 -12.09
CA GLU A 113 12.37 -8.92 -12.88
C GLU A 113 11.73 -8.98 -14.27
N ALA A 114 11.65 -10.18 -14.84
CA ALA A 114 10.90 -10.44 -16.06
C ALA A 114 9.38 -10.26 -15.86
N ALA A 115 8.81 -10.82 -14.79
CA ALA A 115 7.37 -10.82 -14.56
C ALA A 115 6.79 -9.43 -14.26
N VAL A 116 7.53 -8.58 -13.54
CA VAL A 116 7.11 -7.20 -13.20
C VAL A 116 7.32 -6.26 -14.40
N ALA A 117 8.40 -6.42 -15.17
CA ALA A 117 8.64 -5.59 -16.35
C ALA A 117 7.65 -5.88 -17.51
N GLU A 118 7.31 -7.16 -17.73
CA GLU A 118 6.30 -7.59 -18.73
C GLU A 118 4.87 -7.20 -18.33
N ALA A 119 4.62 -7.12 -17.02
CA ALA A 119 3.35 -6.68 -16.47
C ALA A 119 3.10 -5.17 -16.62
N LEU A 120 4.11 -4.36 -16.31
CA LEU A 120 4.01 -2.90 -16.33
C LEU A 120 4.00 -2.30 -17.74
N THR A 121 4.33 -3.09 -18.77
CA THR A 121 4.33 -2.65 -20.17
C THR A 121 2.94 -2.39 -20.74
N HIS A 122 1.89 -2.95 -20.13
CA HIS A 122 0.49 -2.80 -20.59
C HIS A 122 -0.33 -1.84 -19.74
N HIS A 123 0.26 -1.24 -18.71
CA HIS A 123 -0.44 -0.29 -17.83
C HIS A 123 -0.31 1.14 -18.35
N PRO A 124 -1.35 1.97 -18.21
CA PRO A 124 -1.28 3.38 -18.57
C PRO A 124 -0.14 4.07 -17.85
N THR A 125 0.68 4.77 -18.61
CA THR A 125 1.72 5.65 -18.08
C THR A 125 1.08 6.88 -17.40
N GLU A 126 1.83 7.54 -16.52
CA GLU A 126 1.41 8.79 -15.88
C GLU A 126 0.96 9.84 -16.92
N VAL A 127 1.68 9.91 -18.05
CA VAL A 127 1.37 10.82 -19.16
C VAL A 127 0.01 10.50 -19.81
N GLU A 128 -0.32 9.22 -19.99
CA GLU A 128 -1.61 8.80 -20.54
C GLU A 128 -2.77 9.09 -19.58
N PHE A 129 -2.51 8.92 -18.28
CA PHE A 129 -3.46 9.25 -17.22
C PHE A 129 -3.74 10.77 -17.16
N GLU A 130 -2.69 11.60 -17.18
CA GLU A 130 -2.82 13.06 -17.25
C GLU A 130 -3.59 13.51 -18.50
N ALA A 131 -3.31 12.93 -19.67
CA ALA A 131 -4.03 13.23 -20.90
C ALA A 131 -5.51 12.80 -20.86
N HIS A 132 -5.81 11.68 -20.22
CA HIS A 132 -7.19 11.25 -19.99
C HIS A 132 -7.94 12.23 -19.07
N THR A 133 -7.39 12.55 -17.90
CA THR A 133 -8.02 13.46 -16.94
C THR A 133 -8.22 14.86 -17.51
N ALA A 134 -7.27 15.37 -18.31
CA ALA A 134 -7.39 16.65 -19.00
C ALA A 134 -8.53 16.66 -20.05
N ARG A 135 -8.75 15.56 -20.78
CA ARG A 135 -9.86 15.42 -21.73
C ARG A 135 -11.21 15.41 -21.03
N THR A 136 -11.33 14.63 -19.95
CA THR A 136 -12.57 14.54 -19.16
C THR A 136 -12.96 15.90 -18.56
N ARG A 137 -11.99 16.67 -18.04
CA ARG A 137 -12.20 18.04 -17.51
C ARG A 137 -12.60 19.05 -18.59
N ARG A 138 -12.15 18.87 -19.83
CA ARG A 138 -12.55 19.74 -20.96
C ARG A 138 -13.95 19.39 -21.47
N GLY A 139 -14.31 18.11 -21.50
CA GLY A 139 -15.65 17.64 -21.90
C GLY A 139 -16.74 18.13 -20.95
N SER A 140 -16.52 18.08 -19.64
CA SER A 140 -17.51 18.50 -18.64
C SER A 140 -17.81 20.00 -18.62
N ARG A 141 -16.99 20.84 -19.28
CA ARG A 141 -17.15 22.30 -19.33
C ARG A 141 -18.00 22.78 -20.52
N ILE A 142 -18.22 21.94 -21.52
CA ILE A 142 -19.01 22.30 -22.72
C ILE A 142 -20.52 22.12 -22.46
N GLU A 143 -20.92 21.25 -21.54
CA GLU A 143 -22.34 20.95 -21.24
C GLU A 143 -23.03 21.97 -20.30
N GLN A 144 -22.35 23.00 -19.80
CA GLN A 144 -22.95 24.03 -18.92
C GLN A 144 -23.38 25.32 -19.65
N HIS A 145 -23.27 25.37 -20.98
CA HIS A 145 -23.84 26.44 -21.81
C HIS A 145 -24.62 25.84 -22.98
N GLY A 146 -25.82 25.33 -22.68
CA GLY A 146 -26.81 24.88 -23.66
C GLY A 146 -28.20 25.03 -23.06
#